data_AF-A0A970S1J7-F1
#
_entry.id   AF-A0A970S1J7-F1
#
_cell.length_a   1.000
_cell.length_b   1.000
_cell.length_c   1.000
_cell.angle_alpha   90.00
_cell.angle_beta   90.00
_cell.angle_gamma   90.00
#
_symmetry.space_group_name_H-M   'P 1'
#
loop_
_entity.id
_entity.type
_entity.pdbx_description
1 polymer ?
#
loop_
_entity_poly.entity_id
_entity_poly.type
_entity_poly.pdbx_seq_one_letter_code
_entity_poly.pdbx_strand_id
1 'polypeptide(L)'
;MREQIKSELYTEIKNILTYSEFDFSEETLQSFTLYFSDLLTKNKVMNLTAITEPAEVAELHLFDSLTLLDVLPDYFDLDLID
;
A
#
# COMPACT_ATOMS: atom_id res chain seq x y z
N MET A 1 15.05 5.54 -11.93
CA MET A 1 13.98 6.28 -11.22
C MET A 1 12.79 5.37 -10.87
N ARG A 2 12.08 4.73 -11.82
CA ARG A 2 10.99 3.79 -11.46
C ARG A 2 11.46 2.60 -10.61
N GLU A 3 12.56 1.97 -11.00
CA GLU A 3 13.11 0.82 -10.25
C GLU A 3 13.62 1.19 -8.85
N GLN A 4 14.12 2.42 -8.67
CA GLN A 4 14.52 2.92 -7.36
C GLN A 4 13.31 3.11 -6.44
N ILE A 5 12.26 3.79 -6.93
CA ILE A 5 11.02 3.99 -6.16
C ILE A 5 10.37 2.65 -5.80
N LYS A 6 10.36 1.67 -6.71
CA LYS A 6 9.86 0.32 -6.41
C LYS A 6 10.67 -0.36 -5.32
N SER A 7 12.00 -0.27 -5.37
CA SER A 7 12.85 -0.84 -4.33
C SER A 7 12.59 -0.19 -2.97
N GLU A 8 12.48 1.14 -2.92
CA GLU A 8 12.17 1.89 -1.69
C GLU A 8 10.79 1.52 -1.15
N LEU A 9 9.76 1.53 -1.99
CA LEU A 9 8.40 1.09 -1.61
C LEU A 9 8.38 -0.33 -1.06
N TYR A 10 9.05 -1.28 -1.72
CA TYR A 10 9.10 -2.66 -1.27
C TYR A 10 9.73 -2.78 0.12
N THR A 11 10.84 -2.06 0.35
CA THR A 11 11.49 -2.02 1.66
C THR A 11 10.57 -1.42 2.72
N GLU A 12 9.93 -0.28 2.45
CA GLU A 12 9.07 0.36 3.43
C GLU A 12 7.79 -0.42 3.72
N ILE A 13 7.20 -1.06 2.70
CA ILE A 13 6.08 -1.99 2.88
C ILE A 13 6.50 -3.16 3.79
N LYS A 14 7.66 -3.78 3.56
CA LYS A 14 8.14 -4.84 4.46
C LYS A 14 8.43 -4.34 5.88
N ASN A 15 9.00 -3.15 6.01
CA ASN A 15 9.29 -2.53 7.29
C ASN A 15 8.01 -2.35 8.11
N ILE A 16 6.97 -1.76 7.51
CA ILE A 16 5.74 -1.48 8.25
C ILE A 16 4.97 -2.74 8.61
N LEU A 17 4.95 -3.73 7.72
CA LEU A 17 4.29 -5.01 7.96
C LEU A 17 4.96 -5.80 9.11
N THR A 18 6.25 -5.59 9.35
CA THR A 18 6.97 -6.20 10.49
C THR A 18 6.38 -5.79 11.85
N TYR A 19 5.68 -4.66 11.92
CA TYR A 19 5.01 -4.17 13.13
C TYR A 19 3.52 -4.56 13.21
N SER A 20 3.03 -5.38 12.27
CA SER A 20 1.63 -5.76 12.15
C SER A 20 1.43 -7.27 12.18
N GLU A 21 0.19 -7.73 12.34
CA GLU A 21 -0.15 -9.16 12.24
C GLU A 21 -0.34 -9.63 10.78
N PHE A 22 -0.25 -8.71 9.81
CA PHE A 22 -0.41 -9.02 8.41
C PHE A 22 0.84 -9.69 7.82
N ASP A 23 0.68 -10.93 7.37
CA ASP A 23 1.67 -11.65 6.57
C ASP A 23 1.13 -11.86 5.15
N PHE A 24 1.90 -11.40 4.17
CA PHE A 24 1.52 -11.43 2.75
C PHE A 24 2.52 -12.22 1.93
N SER A 25 2.01 -12.92 0.92
CA SER A 25 2.85 -13.62 -0.05
C SER A 25 3.75 -12.64 -0.81
N GLU A 26 4.89 -13.13 -1.30
CA GLU A 26 5.81 -12.32 -2.11
C GLU A 26 5.13 -11.74 -3.37
N GLU A 27 4.19 -12.47 -3.97
CA GLU A 27 3.38 -11.99 -5.11
C GLU A 27 2.48 -10.81 -4.73
N THR A 28 1.86 -10.89 -3.55
CA THR A 28 1.04 -9.80 -3.00
C THR A 28 1.89 -8.55 -2.73
N LEU A 29 3.07 -8.72 -2.11
CA LEU A 29 4.00 -7.61 -1.86
C LEU A 29 4.47 -6.93 -3.15
N GLN A 30 4.75 -7.73 -4.19
CA GLN A 30 5.09 -7.20 -5.52
C GLN A 30 3.91 -6.45 -6.15
N SER A 31 2.69 -6.93 -5.94
CA SER A 31 1.47 -6.28 -6.44
C SER A 31 1.23 -4.92 -5.75
N PHE A 32 1.39 -4.83 -4.43
CA PHE A 32 1.34 -3.55 -3.71
C PHE A 32 2.43 -2.59 -4.20
N THR A 33 3.66 -3.08 -4.33
CA THR A 33 4.78 -2.27 -4.83
C THR A 33 4.50 -1.73 -6.23
N LEU A 34 3.94 -2.55 -7.12
CA LEU A 34 3.55 -2.13 -8.46
C LEU A 34 2.45 -1.06 -8.43
N TYR A 35 1.37 -1.32 -7.67
CA TYR A 35 0.25 -0.39 -7.54
C TYR A 35 0.70 0.99 -7.08
N PHE A 36 1.49 1.07 -5.99
CA PHE A 36 1.96 2.36 -5.47
C PHE A 36 2.99 3.03 -6.38
N SER A 37 3.83 2.26 -7.08
CA SER A 37 4.74 2.81 -8.10
C SER A 37 3.98 3.47 -9.25
N ASP A 38 2.89 2.86 -9.69
CA ASP A 38 2.02 3.40 -10.74
C ASP A 38 1.19 4.59 -10.23
N LEU A 39 0.71 4.56 -8.98
CA LEU A 39 0.09 5.71 -8.32
C LEU A 39 1.02 6.92 -8.34
N LEU A 40 2.26 6.78 -7.86
CA LEU A 40 3.24 7.86 -7.82
C LEU A 40 3.63 8.34 -9.23
N THR A 41 3.70 7.44 -10.19
CA THR A 41 3.93 7.79 -11.59
C THR A 41 2.79 8.63 -12.13
N LYS A 42 1.55 8.21 -11.93
CA LYS A 42 0.35 8.88 -12.42
C LYS A 42 0.13 10.21 -11.70
N ASN A 43 0.49 10.30 -10.42
CA ASN A 43 0.39 11.49 -9.61
C ASN A 43 1.13 12.69 -10.24
N LYS A 44 2.25 12.46 -10.91
CA LYS A 44 3.05 13.50 -11.61
C LYS A 44 2.27 14.29 -12.66
N VAL A 45 1.19 13.74 -13.19
CA VAL A 45 0.37 14.39 -14.22
C VAL A 45 -1.10 14.53 -13.82
N MET A 46 -1.50 14.04 -12.64
CA MET A 46 -2.91 14.01 -12.21
C MET A 46 -3.20 14.49 -10.77
N ASN A 47 -2.19 14.83 -9.94
CA ASN A 47 -2.40 15.27 -8.55
C ASN A 47 -3.39 14.38 -7.75
N LEU A 48 -3.18 13.06 -7.80
CA LEU A 48 -3.99 12.04 -7.12
C LEU A 48 -3.79 12.03 -5.60
N THR A 49 -2.59 12.39 -5.14
CA THR A 49 -2.23 12.37 -3.72
C THR A 49 -1.18 13.44 -3.42
N ALA A 50 -1.27 14.04 -2.23
CA ALA A 50 -0.22 14.91 -1.70
C ALA A 50 0.96 14.11 -1.12
N ILE A 51 0.73 12.84 -0.77
CA ILE A 51 1.73 11.93 -0.20
C ILE A 51 2.54 11.32 -1.35
N THR A 52 3.86 11.56 -1.35
CA THR A 52 4.77 11.10 -2.42
C THR A 52 5.96 10.29 -1.91
N GLU A 53 6.27 10.37 -0.63
CA GLU A 53 7.42 9.65 -0.06
C GLU A 53 7.09 8.17 0.18
N PRO A 54 7.96 7.22 -0.22
CA PRO A 54 7.66 5.79 -0.12
C PRO A 54 7.26 5.31 1.29
N ALA A 55 7.91 5.85 2.33
CA ALA A 55 7.60 5.51 3.72
C ALA A 55 6.18 5.97 4.10
N GLU A 56 5.82 7.21 3.77
CA GLU A 56 4.47 7.74 4.02
C GLU A 56 3.42 7.02 3.18
N VAL A 57 3.75 6.57 1.95
CA VAL A 57 2.82 5.77 1.14
C VAL A 57 2.56 4.41 1.79
N ALA A 58 3.60 3.75 2.31
CA ALA A 58 3.45 2.48 3.01
C ALA A 58 2.60 2.63 4.29
N GLU A 59 2.78 3.72 5.04
CA GLU A 59 2.05 3.99 6.28
C GLU A 59 0.62 4.48 6.06
N LEU A 60 0.47 5.57 5.31
CA LEU A 60 -0.78 6.31 5.24
C LEU A 60 -1.71 5.84 4.12
N HIS A 61 -1.23 5.07 3.14
CA HIS A 61 -2.10 4.46 2.13
C HIS A 61 -2.28 2.96 2.38
N LEU A 62 -1.18 2.19 2.44
CA LEU A 62 -1.29 0.74 2.58
C LEU A 62 -1.73 0.35 3.99
N PHE A 63 -0.93 0.68 5.00
CA PHE A 63 -1.17 0.22 6.35
C PHE A 63 -2.47 0.79 6.92
N ASP A 64 -2.74 2.09 6.72
CA ASP A 64 -4.02 2.71 7.10
C ASP A 64 -5.23 1.95 6.54
N SER A 65 -5.21 1.56 5.26
CA SER A 65 -6.29 0.76 4.64
C SER A 65 -6.40 -0.64 5.25
N LEU A 66 -5.27 -1.28 5.59
CA LEU A 66 -5.27 -2.61 6.20
C LEU A 66 -5.86 -2.61 7.62
N THR A 67 -5.68 -1.53 8.39
CA THR A 67 -6.23 -1.44 9.75
C THR A 67 -7.75 -1.56 9.81
N LEU A 68 -8.45 -1.31 8.70
CA LEU A 68 -9.89 -1.54 8.60
C LEU A 68 -10.25 -3.02 8.82
N LEU A 69 -9.38 -3.95 8.41
CA LEU A 69 -9.61 -5.38 8.58
C LEU A 69 -9.70 -5.81 10.05
N ASP A 70 -9.02 -5.10 10.95
CA ASP A 70 -9.02 -5.41 12.38
C ASP A 70 -10.32 -4.98 13.10
N VAL A 71 -11.06 -4.05 12.50
CA VAL A 71 -12.27 -3.46 13.11
C VAL A 71 -13.55 -3.87 12.39
N LEU A 72 -13.44 -4.44 11.19
CA LEU A 72 -14.60 -4.93 10.45
C LEU A 72 -15.12 -6.22 11.09
N PRO A 73 -16.44 -6.36 11.26
CA PRO A 73 -17.03 -7.57 11.81
C PRO A 73 -16.82 -8.76 10.87
N ASP A 74 -16.37 -9.90 11.41
CA ASP A 74 -16.11 -11.16 10.70
C ASP A 74 -17.30 -11.74 9.91
N TYR A 75 -18.50 -11.15 10.03
CA TYR A 75 -19.77 -11.74 9.60
C TYR A 75 -20.63 -10.87 8.67
N PHE A 76 -20.07 -9.85 8.04
CA PHE A 76 -20.80 -9.09 7.02
C PHE A 76 -20.38 -9.51 5.60
N ASP A 77 -21.39 -9.84 4.81
CA ASP A 77 -21.34 -9.94 3.35
C ASP A 77 -21.14 -8.50 2.81
N LEU A 78 -19.92 -7.99 2.94
CA LEU A 78 -19.55 -6.65 2.50
C LEU A 78 -19.27 -6.72 1.00
N ASP A 79 -20.20 -6.16 0.23
CA ASP A 79 -19.98 -5.92 -1.18
C ASP A 79 -19.03 -4.74 -1.36
N LEU A 80 -17.95 -4.96 -2.13
CA LEU A 80 -17.13 -3.86 -2.63
C LEU A 80 -17.98 -3.05 -3.61
N ILE A 81 -18.18 -1.77 -3.33
CA ILE A 81 -18.87 -0.85 -4.23
C ILE A 81 -17.81 -0.25 -5.17
N ASP A 82 -17.94 -0.54 -6.46
CA ASP A 82 -17.16 0.08 -7.54
C ASP A 82 -17.74 1.45 -7.96
#